data_AF-M6Y7V3-F1
#
_entry.id   AF-M6Y7V3-F1
#
_cell.length_a   1.000
_cell.length_b   1.000
_cell.length_c   1.000
_cell.angle_alpha   90.00
_cell.angle_beta   90.00
_cell.angle_gamma   90.00
#
_symmetry.space_group_name_H-M   'P 1'
#
loop_
_entity.id
_entity.type
_entity.pdbx_description
1 polymer ?
#
loop_
_entity_poly.entity_id
_entity_poly.type
_entity_poly.pdbx_seq_one_letter_code
_entity_poly.pdbx_strand_id
1 'polypeptide(L)'
;MKVLKDKVNMVKRNNYSQEYKNKVAAEICGGTSAAVISKREHVSVQTLNNWKAKYLSGEDVDQLSQSAVTDMRKKLSELSVLYAEAMLEIQILKKTEKVLKTHKRKESSSGAISPQTLALKKAVRR
;
A
#
# COMPACT_ATOMS: atom_id res chain seq x y z
N MET A 1 -58.85 41.61 -4.24
CA MET A 1 -57.38 41.57 -4.43
C MET A 1 -57.01 40.25 -5.11
N LYS A 2 -56.45 40.29 -6.32
CA LYS A 2 -55.92 39.09 -7.02
C LYS A 2 -54.46 38.94 -6.63
N VAL A 3 -54.13 37.92 -5.86
CA VAL A 3 -52.74 37.57 -5.51
C VAL A 3 -52.16 36.85 -6.73
N LEU A 4 -51.24 37.53 -7.43
CA LEU A 4 -50.42 36.95 -8.48
C LEU A 4 -49.51 35.89 -7.84
N LYS A 5 -49.72 34.62 -8.19
CA LYS A 5 -48.78 33.55 -7.87
C LYS A 5 -47.60 33.67 -8.81
N ASP A 6 -46.47 34.16 -8.30
CA ASP A 6 -45.21 34.16 -9.03
C ASP A 6 -44.86 32.72 -9.42
N LYS A 7 -44.87 32.45 -10.73
CA LYS A 7 -44.33 31.21 -11.28
C LYS A 7 -42.82 31.23 -11.05
N VAL A 8 -42.37 30.58 -9.97
CA VAL A 8 -40.96 30.26 -9.77
C VAL A 8 -40.54 29.37 -10.94
N ASN A 9 -39.84 29.94 -11.93
CA ASN A 9 -39.24 29.20 -13.02
C ASN A 9 -38.14 28.31 -12.42
N MET A 10 -38.49 27.06 -12.12
CA MET A 10 -37.55 26.06 -11.62
C MET A 10 -36.59 25.71 -12.76
N VAL A 11 -35.39 26.31 -12.74
CA VAL A 11 -34.31 26.01 -13.68
C VAL A 11 -33.98 24.52 -13.59
N LYS A 12 -34.20 23.77 -14.67
CA LYS A 12 -33.79 22.37 -14.76
C LYS A 12 -32.27 22.33 -14.69
N ARG A 13 -31.73 21.87 -13.56
CA ARG A 13 -30.30 21.65 -13.38
C ARG A 13 -29.95 20.30 -13.98
N ASN A 14 -28.87 20.24 -14.76
CA ASN A 14 -28.29 18.95 -15.14
C ASN A 14 -27.79 18.24 -13.88
N ASN A 15 -28.27 17.03 -13.66
CA ASN A 15 -27.80 16.18 -12.58
C ASN A 15 -26.68 15.28 -13.11
N TYR A 16 -25.46 15.53 -12.64
CA TYR A 16 -24.29 14.70 -12.92
C TYR A 16 -24.09 13.69 -11.79
N SER A 17 -23.78 12.43 -12.12
CA SER A 17 -23.43 11.44 -11.10
C SER A 17 -22.12 11.82 -10.40
N GLN A 18 -21.96 11.40 -9.14
CA GLN A 18 -20.75 11.72 -8.39
C GLN A 18 -19.51 11.07 -9.01
N GLU A 19 -19.65 9.85 -9.53
CA GLU A 19 -18.59 9.16 -10.27
C GLU A 19 -18.12 9.97 -11.47
N TYR A 20 -19.05 10.55 -12.24
CA TYR A 20 -18.71 11.40 -13.38
C TYR A 20 -17.97 12.66 -12.94
N LYS A 21 -18.44 13.35 -11.91
CA LYS A 21 -17.76 14.55 -11.37
C LYS A 21 -16.34 14.23 -10.92
N ASN A 22 -16.15 13.11 -10.22
CA ASN A 22 -14.85 12.66 -9.72
C ASN A 22 -13.90 12.30 -10.87
N LYS A 23 -14.39 11.61 -11.91
CA LYS A 23 -13.60 11.28 -13.10
C LYS A 23 -13.09 12.54 -13.80
N VAL A 24 -13.97 13.51 -14.03
CA VAL A 24 -13.60 14.76 -14.70
C VAL A 24 -12.66 15.61 -13.84
N ALA A 25 -12.90 15.67 -12.54
CA ALA A 25 -12.01 16.37 -11.60
C ALA A 25 -10.60 15.75 -11.56
N ALA A 26 -10.51 14.42 -11.53
CA ALA A 26 -9.25 13.68 -11.58
C ALA A 26 -8.48 13.96 -12.88
N GLU A 27 -9.18 14.03 -14.03
CA GLU A 27 -8.59 14.36 -15.32
C GLU A 27 -7.98 15.78 -15.34
N ILE A 28 -8.64 16.76 -14.68
CA ILE A 28 -8.10 18.11 -14.51
C ILE A 28 -6.86 18.10 -13.60
N CYS A 29 -6.89 17.35 -12.51
CA CYS A 29 -5.73 17.18 -11.62
C CYS A 29 -4.57 16.47 -12.33
N GLY A 30 -4.85 15.60 -13.30
CA GLY A 30 -3.87 14.95 -14.16
C GLY A 30 -3.24 15.86 -15.23
N GLY A 31 -3.62 17.14 -15.28
CA GLY A 31 -3.00 18.15 -16.15
C GLY A 31 -3.83 18.57 -17.36
N THR A 32 -5.03 18.00 -17.56
CA THR A 32 -5.90 18.42 -18.65
C THR A 32 -6.55 19.78 -18.33
N SER A 33 -6.52 20.71 -19.28
CA SER A 33 -7.13 22.03 -19.08
C SER A 33 -8.66 21.94 -18.95
N ALA A 34 -9.22 22.61 -17.95
CA ALA A 34 -10.67 22.71 -17.75
C ALA A 34 -11.38 23.33 -18.98
N ALA A 35 -10.70 24.17 -19.77
CA ALA A 35 -11.25 24.72 -21.01
C ALA A 35 -11.41 23.65 -22.10
N VAL A 36 -10.49 22.68 -22.18
CA VAL A 36 -10.58 21.55 -23.13
C VAL A 36 -11.75 20.65 -22.77
N ILE A 37 -11.87 20.31 -21.49
CA ILE A 37 -12.96 19.49 -20.97
C ILE A 37 -14.30 20.20 -21.12
N SER A 38 -14.35 21.51 -20.87
CA SER A 38 -15.58 22.31 -21.03
C SER A 38 -16.13 22.23 -22.45
N LYS A 39 -15.26 22.29 -23.47
CA LYS A 39 -15.66 22.13 -24.87
C LYS A 39 -16.15 20.71 -25.19
N ARG A 40 -15.52 19.68 -24.61
CA ARG A 40 -15.83 18.26 -24.84
C ARG A 40 -17.14 17.83 -24.18
N GLU A 41 -17.34 18.25 -22.94
CA GLU A 41 -18.41 17.75 -22.06
C GLU A 41 -19.59 18.73 -21.96
N HIS A 42 -19.47 19.91 -22.56
CA HIS A 42 -20.46 21.00 -22.46
C HIS A 42 -20.79 21.42 -21.01
N VAL A 43 -19.80 21.29 -20.12
CA VAL A 43 -19.87 21.75 -18.72
C VAL A 43 -19.13 23.07 -18.59
N SER A 44 -19.66 24.01 -17.82
CA SER A 44 -18.98 25.30 -17.62
C SER A 44 -17.64 25.12 -16.89
N VAL A 45 -16.62 25.89 -17.26
CA VAL A 45 -15.31 25.88 -16.61
C VAL A 45 -15.42 26.14 -15.10
N GLN A 46 -16.33 27.03 -14.70
CA GLN A 46 -16.58 27.30 -13.28
C GLN A 46 -17.11 26.06 -12.54
N THR A 47 -18.07 25.34 -13.14
CA THR A 47 -18.58 24.08 -12.59
C THR A 47 -17.48 23.04 -12.47
N LEU A 48 -16.62 22.91 -13.49
CA LEU A 48 -15.48 22.00 -13.48
C LEU A 48 -14.47 22.34 -12.37
N ASN A 49 -14.14 23.62 -12.19
CA ASN A 49 -13.26 24.07 -11.12
C ASN A 49 -13.85 23.82 -9.73
N ASN A 50 -15.15 23.98 -9.56
CA ASN A 50 -15.83 23.63 -8.30
C ASN A 50 -15.76 22.13 -8.01
N TRP A 51 -15.93 21.27 -9.02
CA TRP A 51 -15.77 19.81 -8.84
C TRP A 51 -14.33 19.44 -8.52
N LYS A 52 -13.35 20.08 -9.16
CA LYS A 52 -11.93 19.92 -8.82
C LYS A 52 -11.66 20.28 -7.35
N ALA A 53 -12.18 21.42 -6.88
CA ALA A 53 -12.00 21.85 -5.50
C ALA A 53 -12.60 20.83 -4.50
N LYS A 54 -13.81 20.34 -4.77
CA LYS A 54 -14.47 19.32 -3.94
C LYS A 54 -13.77 17.95 -3.96
N TYR A 55 -13.24 17.58 -5.12
CA TYR A 55 -12.45 16.36 -5.27
C TYR A 55 -11.16 16.42 -4.46
N LEU A 56 -10.47 17.58 -4.46
CA LEU A 56 -9.25 17.78 -3.69
C LEU A 56 -9.49 17.92 -2.18
N SER A 57 -10.63 18.48 -1.77
CA SER A 57 -10.99 18.56 -0.35
C SER A 57 -11.39 17.20 0.23
N GLY A 58 -11.71 16.22 -0.63
CA GLY A 58 -12.21 14.92 -0.20
C GLY A 58 -13.63 14.96 0.39
N GLU A 59 -14.34 16.08 0.21
CA GLU A 59 -15.66 16.34 0.79
C GLU A 59 -16.75 15.43 0.18
N ASP A 60 -16.54 14.98 -1.06
CA ASP A 60 -17.43 14.07 -1.78
C ASP A 60 -16.96 12.58 -1.75
N VAL A 61 -16.07 12.21 -0.83
CA VAL A 61 -15.61 10.82 -0.68
C VAL A 61 -16.70 10.02 0.05
N ASP A 62 -17.44 9.22 -0.71
CA ASP A 62 -18.57 8.42 -0.23
C ASP A 62 -18.17 7.57 0.99
N GLN A 63 -19.01 7.46 2.02
CA GLN A 63 -18.68 6.72 3.26
C GLN A 63 -18.26 5.26 2.98
N LEU A 64 -18.84 4.66 1.94
CA LEU A 64 -18.48 3.33 1.47
C LEU A 64 -17.03 3.23 0.99
N SER A 65 -16.50 4.30 0.38
CA SER A 65 -15.11 4.37 -0.07
C SER A 65 -14.14 4.61 1.08
N GLN A 66 -14.54 5.32 2.14
CA GLN A 66 -13.74 5.44 3.37
C GLN A 66 -13.62 4.10 4.10
N SER A 67 -14.72 3.35 4.21
CA SER A 67 -14.73 1.99 4.78
C SER A 67 -13.79 1.04 4.01
N ALA A 68 -13.86 1.06 2.68
CA ALA A 68 -12.95 0.27 1.84
C ALA A 68 -11.47 0.66 2.03
N VAL A 69 -11.18 1.96 2.16
CA VAL A 69 -9.82 2.44 2.45
C VAL A 69 -9.35 2.00 3.83
N THR A 70 -10.20 2.05 4.86
CA THR A 70 -9.84 1.57 6.20
C THR A 70 -9.60 0.07 6.23
N ASP A 71 -10.41 -0.72 5.53
CA ASP A 71 -10.23 -2.16 5.40
C ASP A 71 -8.94 -2.49 4.64
N MET A 72 -8.63 -1.76 3.57
CA MET A 72 -7.35 -1.92 2.86
C MET A 72 -6.16 -1.59 3.75
N ARG A 73 -6.24 -0.52 4.56
CA ARG A 73 -5.17 -0.18 5.52
C ARG A 73 -4.97 -1.26 6.58
N LYS A 74 -6.07 -1.85 7.08
CA LYS A 74 -6.02 -2.96 8.03
C LYS A 74 -5.34 -4.18 7.42
N LYS A 75 -5.78 -4.60 6.22
CA LYS A 75 -5.15 -5.72 5.51
C LYS A 75 -3.66 -5.47 5.23
N LEU A 76 -3.30 -4.25 4.86
CA LEU A 76 -1.90 -3.88 4.64
C LEU A 76 -1.07 -3.99 5.93
N SER A 77 -1.62 -3.58 7.08
CA SER A 77 -0.93 -3.73 8.36
C SER A 77 -0.74 -5.20 8.75
N GLU A 78 -1.76 -6.04 8.56
CA GLU A 78 -1.69 -7.48 8.83
C GLU A 78 -0.63 -8.14 7.94
N LEU A 79 -0.61 -7.81 6.65
CA LEU A 79 0.38 -8.32 5.70
C LEU A 79 1.80 -7.88 6.07
N SER A 80 1.97 -6.65 6.54
CA SER A 80 3.26 -6.10 6.93
C SER A 80 3.84 -6.83 8.14
N VAL A 81 2.99 -7.18 9.11
CA VAL A 81 3.40 -7.97 10.28
C VAL A 81 3.82 -9.37 9.87
N LEU A 82 2.99 -10.08 9.09
CA LEU A 82 3.30 -11.43 8.62
C LEU A 82 4.59 -11.46 7.79
N TYR A 83 4.82 -10.44 6.96
CA TYR A 83 6.04 -10.30 6.19
C TYR A 83 7.27 -10.13 7.10
N ALA A 84 7.18 -9.30 8.13
CA ALA A 84 8.26 -9.11 9.09
C ALA A 84 8.58 -10.41 9.86
N GLU A 85 7.56 -11.17 10.27
CA GLU A 85 7.73 -12.47 10.93
C GLU A 85 8.41 -13.49 10.02
N ALA A 86 7.96 -13.62 8.76
CA ALA A 86 8.58 -14.50 7.78
C ALA A 86 10.03 -14.12 7.49
N MET A 87 10.34 -12.81 7.42
CA MET A 87 11.72 -12.33 7.26
C MET A 87 12.60 -12.69 8.45
N LEU A 88 12.07 -12.58 9.68
CA LEU A 88 12.80 -12.96 10.88
C LEU A 88 13.08 -14.46 10.89
N GLU A 89 12.09 -15.29 10.56
CA GLU A 89 12.26 -16.75 10.47
C GLU A 89 13.35 -17.13 9.46
N ILE A 90 13.32 -16.55 8.26
CA ILE A 90 14.36 -16.76 7.24
C ILE A 90 15.74 -16.36 7.76
N GLN A 91 15.86 -15.25 8.49
CA GLN A 91 17.13 -14.84 9.07
C GLN A 91 17.63 -15.81 10.14
N ILE A 92 16.75 -16.31 11.00
CA ILE A 92 17.08 -17.31 12.02
C ILE A 92 17.56 -18.59 11.32
N LEU A 93 16.82 -19.11 10.34
CA LEU A 93 17.18 -20.31 9.58
C LEU A 93 18.53 -20.17 8.89
N LYS A 94 18.82 -19.01 8.28
CA LYS A 94 20.15 -18.75 7.67
C LYS A 94 21.27 -18.73 8.70
N LYS A 95 21.02 -18.21 9.91
CA LYS A 95 22.00 -18.22 11.00
C LYS A 95 22.23 -19.63 11.55
N THR A 96 21.16 -20.39 11.78
CA THR A 96 21.26 -21.77 12.27
C THR A 96 21.99 -22.67 11.26
N GLU A 97 21.70 -22.53 9.97
CA GLU A 97 22.41 -23.26 8.91
C GLU A 97 23.91 -22.98 8.95
N LYS A 98 24.32 -21.71 9.12
CA LYS A 98 25.74 -21.34 9.25
C LYS A 98 26.39 -22.00 10.46
N VAL A 99 25.73 -21.99 11.62
CA VAL A 99 26.24 -22.61 12.85
C VAL A 99 26.37 -24.13 12.70
N LEU A 100 25.39 -24.79 12.08
CA LEU A 100 25.46 -26.24 11.84
C LEU A 100 26.60 -26.59 10.88
N LYS A 101 26.81 -25.79 9.83
CA LYS A 101 27.93 -25.98 8.89
C LYS A 101 29.28 -25.80 9.59
N THR A 102 29.45 -24.82 10.47
CA THR A 102 30.70 -24.64 11.20
C THR A 102 30.93 -25.75 12.22
N HIS A 103 29.89 -26.21 12.91
CA HIS A 103 29.97 -27.35 13.84
C HIS A 103 30.43 -28.62 13.12
N LYS A 104 29.78 -28.98 12.00
CA LYS A 104 30.14 -30.15 11.19
C LYS A 104 31.59 -30.09 10.67
N ARG A 105 32.05 -28.90 10.26
CA ARG A 105 33.46 -28.68 9.87
C ARG A 105 34.41 -28.88 11.06
N LYS A 106 34.05 -28.39 12.24
CA LYS A 106 34.86 -28.54 13.45
C LYS A 106 34.96 -30.01 13.86
N GLU A 107 33.86 -30.76 13.87
CA GLU A 107 33.85 -32.20 14.15
C GLU A 107 34.71 -32.98 13.14
N SER A 108 34.57 -32.71 11.84
CA SER A 108 35.40 -33.36 10.81
C SER A 108 36.88 -32.99 10.88
N SER A 109 37.23 -31.80 11.39
CA SER A 109 38.62 -31.39 11.62
C SER A 109 39.19 -31.84 12.97
N SER A 110 38.32 -32.24 13.92
CA SER A 110 38.73 -32.73 15.22
C SER A 110 39.03 -34.22 15.08
N GLY A 111 40.26 -34.55 14.67
CA GLY A 111 40.71 -35.94 14.59
C GLY A 111 40.47 -36.68 15.91
N ALA A 112 40.06 -37.94 15.84
CA ALA A 112 39.78 -38.77 17.01
C ALA A 112 41.00 -38.79 17.95
N ILE A 113 40.88 -38.11 19.10
CA ILE A 113 41.88 -38.20 20.17
C ILE A 113 41.60 -39.53 20.90
N SER A 114 42.02 -40.63 20.28
CA SER A 114 42.05 -41.92 20.98
C SER A 114 43.15 -41.88 22.05
N PRO A 115 42.91 -42.33 23.29
CA PRO A 115 43.93 -42.39 24.35
C PRO A 115 45.22 -43.10 23.91
N GLN A 116 45.12 -44.08 23.01
CA GLN A 116 46.27 -44.79 22.43
C GLN A 116 47.19 -43.88 21.59
N THR A 117 46.63 -42.92 20.86
CA THR A 117 47.43 -42.00 20.01
C THR A 117 48.21 -40.98 20.82
N LEU A 118 47.71 -40.58 22.00
CA LEU A 118 48.41 -39.71 22.94
C LEU A 118 49.56 -40.44 23.64
N ALA A 119 49.37 -41.72 24.00
CA ALA A 119 50.42 -42.55 24.60
C ALA A 119 51.59 -42.77 23.62
N LEU A 120 51.30 -43.02 22.34
CA LEU A 120 52.32 -43.20 21.29
C LEU A 120 53.17 -41.95 21.06
N LYS A 121 52.57 -40.75 21.06
CA LYS A 121 53.34 -39.50 20.92
C LYS A 121 54.28 -39.21 22.10
N LYS A 122 53.95 -39.69 23.30
CA LYS A 122 54.80 -39.54 24.49
C LYS A 122 55.97 -40.54 24.50
N ALA A 123 55.80 -41.71 23.87
CA ALA A 123 56.84 -42.73 23.75
C ALA A 123 57.91 -42.38 22.69
N VAL A 124 57.55 -41.66 21.63
CA VAL A 124 58.48 -41.26 20.55
C VAL A 124 59.42 -40.09 20.94
N ARG A 125 59.16 -39.41 22.06
CA ARG A 125 60.00 -38.29 22.54
C ARG A 125 61.06 -38.69 23.59
N ARG A 126 61.48 -39.95 23.61
CA ARG A 126 62.59 -40.42 24.47
C ARG A 126 63.86 -40.60 23.66
#